data_AF-A0A3N2D7N8-F1
#
_entry.id   AF-A0A3N2D7N8-F1
#
_cell.length_a   1.000
_cell.length_b   1.000
_cell.length_c   1.000
_cell.angle_alpha   90.00
_cell.angle_beta   90.00
_cell.angle_gamma   90.00
#
_symmetry.space_group_name_H-M   'P 1'
#
loop_
_entity.id
_entity.type
_entity.pdbx_description
1 polymer ?
#
loop_
_entity_poly.entity_id
_entity_poly.type
_entity_poly.pdbx_seq_one_letter_code
_entity_poly.pdbx_strand_id
1 'polypeptide(L)'
;MPAPSGSQYVLHDSSSNATAVVTEVGAMLRVFEVAGRDVVVPFPEDAIAPAGHGAILAPWPNRLRDGHYTFEGQDYQLPVTEVARGTALHGLAMWQRWSLLDSTTNQVVLGLDTIPVGGYPWQLELVAAYALEGTTLTIEVDATNVSDTTAPYGVGFHPWLSPGPGSLDDATLRLDAAGWVTTDDRLLPTGVVPIPEKFDFRVERVLGDTDLDDAFVDVVRDEDGLAWIRLTGTDGRTAAVWMDDSMDTFQVCSGDHIGAVDYRRAGLAAEPMSCVADAFNSGDRLVSLAPGETASVRWGISLL
;
A
#
# COMPACT_ATOMS: atom_id res chain seq x y z
N MET A 1 2.02 -28.90 -1.35
CA MET A 1 0.83 -28.07 -1.08
C MET A 1 0.91 -26.86 -1.98
N PRO A 2 -0.18 -26.36 -2.58
CA PRO A 2 -0.13 -25.09 -3.29
C PRO A 2 0.27 -23.97 -2.32
N ALA A 3 1.04 -22.98 -2.79
CA ALA A 3 1.39 -21.79 -2.03
C ALA A 3 0.09 -21.05 -1.63
N PRO A 4 -0.07 -20.59 -0.37
CA PRO A 4 -1.26 -19.86 0.05
C PRO A 4 -1.52 -18.59 -0.79
N SER A 5 -0.46 -17.94 -1.26
CA SER A 5 -0.53 -16.77 -2.15
C SER A 5 -0.70 -17.10 -3.64
N GLY A 6 -0.89 -18.37 -4.00
CA GLY A 6 -1.03 -18.82 -5.38
C GLY A 6 0.28 -18.76 -6.17
N SER A 7 0.15 -18.55 -7.48
CA SER A 7 1.25 -18.51 -8.43
C SER A 7 2.25 -17.39 -8.10
N GLN A 8 3.52 -17.60 -8.46
CA GLN A 8 4.64 -16.72 -8.15
C GLN A 8 5.22 -16.20 -9.47
N TYR A 9 5.08 -14.90 -9.74
CA TYR A 9 5.58 -14.25 -10.95
C TYR A 9 6.91 -13.58 -10.63
N VAL A 10 8.00 -14.16 -11.14
CA VAL A 10 9.36 -13.69 -10.86
C VAL A 10 9.81 -12.74 -11.96
N LEU A 11 10.20 -11.53 -11.58
CA LEU A 11 10.81 -10.52 -12.43
C LEU A 11 12.30 -10.43 -12.13
N HIS A 12 13.11 -10.26 -13.16
CA HIS A 12 14.56 -10.14 -13.05
C HIS A 12 15.12 -9.01 -13.92
N ASP A 13 16.06 -8.26 -13.36
CA ASP A 13 16.93 -7.34 -14.09
C ASP A 13 18.40 -7.76 -13.91
N SER A 14 19.00 -8.24 -14.99
CA SER A 14 20.37 -8.77 -14.97
C SER A 14 21.44 -7.69 -14.79
N SER A 15 21.14 -6.43 -15.10
CA SER A 15 22.14 -5.33 -15.05
C SER A 15 22.42 -4.90 -13.61
N SER A 16 21.39 -4.94 -12.78
CA SER A 16 21.42 -4.59 -11.36
C SER A 16 21.44 -5.81 -10.43
N ASN A 17 21.25 -7.01 -10.99
CA ASN A 17 20.98 -8.23 -10.23
C ASN A 17 19.77 -8.06 -9.29
N ALA A 18 18.70 -7.45 -9.80
CA ALA A 18 17.46 -7.27 -9.07
C ALA A 18 16.47 -8.41 -9.35
N THR A 19 15.74 -8.80 -8.31
CA THR A 19 14.69 -9.82 -8.37
C THR A 19 13.46 -9.30 -7.65
N ALA A 20 12.30 -9.37 -8.29
CA ALA A 20 11.01 -9.13 -7.64
C ALA A 20 10.10 -10.35 -7.82
N VAL A 21 9.24 -10.63 -6.84
CA VAL A 21 8.23 -11.70 -6.92
C VAL A 21 6.87 -11.12 -6.58
N VAL A 22 5.97 -11.13 -7.57
CA VAL A 22 4.57 -10.74 -7.43
C VAL A 22 3.71 -12.00 -7.34
N THR A 23 2.74 -12.07 -6.45
CA THR A 23 1.91 -13.26 -6.25
C THR A 23 0.53 -13.14 -6.87
N GLU A 24 -0.06 -14.27 -7.28
CA GLU A 24 -1.43 -14.35 -7.80
C GLU A 24 -2.48 -13.79 -6.83
N VAL A 25 -2.38 -14.14 -5.54
CA VAL A 25 -3.31 -13.61 -4.53
C VAL A 25 -2.89 -12.21 -4.15
N GLY A 26 -3.85 -11.27 -4.19
CA GLY A 26 -3.68 -9.87 -3.81
C GLY A 26 -2.74 -9.06 -4.69
N ALA A 27 -2.24 -9.64 -5.80
CA ALA A 27 -1.15 -9.10 -6.59
C ALA A 27 0.05 -8.69 -5.71
N MET A 28 0.35 -9.47 -4.65
CA MET A 28 1.25 -9.02 -3.59
C MET A 28 2.71 -8.98 -4.03
N LEU A 29 3.43 -7.92 -3.68
CA LEU A 29 4.89 -7.92 -3.75
C LEU A 29 5.49 -8.70 -2.57
N ARG A 30 5.85 -9.97 -2.81
CA ARG A 30 6.41 -10.86 -1.76
C ARG A 30 7.91 -10.71 -1.57
N VAL A 31 8.64 -10.52 -2.65
CA VAL A 31 10.09 -10.34 -2.64
C VAL A 31 10.42 -9.16 -3.54
N PHE A 32 11.33 -8.33 -3.10
CA PHE A 32 12.06 -7.41 -3.96
C PHE A 32 13.44 -7.22 -3.35
N GLU A 33 14.48 -7.64 -4.06
CA GLU A 33 15.88 -7.49 -3.66
C GLU A 33 16.71 -6.95 -4.82
N VAL A 34 17.80 -6.26 -4.48
CA VAL A 34 18.77 -5.74 -5.45
C VAL A 34 20.16 -6.16 -5.00
N ALA A 35 20.83 -6.99 -5.81
CA ALA A 35 22.15 -7.53 -5.51
C ALA A 35 22.25 -8.20 -4.12
N GLY A 36 21.23 -8.97 -3.74
CA GLY A 36 21.14 -9.67 -2.45
C GLY A 36 20.78 -8.79 -1.26
N ARG A 37 20.31 -7.55 -1.50
CA ARG A 37 19.81 -6.64 -0.47
C ARG A 37 18.30 -6.47 -0.61
N ASP A 38 17.57 -6.92 0.40
CA ASP A 38 16.10 -6.85 0.45
C ASP A 38 15.58 -5.40 0.40
N VAL A 39 14.93 -4.97 -0.66
CA VAL A 39 14.26 -3.66 -0.67
C VAL A 39 12.98 -3.71 0.17
N VAL A 40 12.28 -4.84 0.12
CA VAL A 40 11.11 -5.11 0.97
C VAL A 40 11.35 -6.31 1.89
N VAL A 41 10.69 -6.34 3.05
CA VAL A 41 10.72 -7.48 3.97
C VAL A 41 10.03 -8.67 3.32
N PRO A 42 10.75 -9.77 3.03
CA PRO A 42 10.18 -10.91 2.35
C PRO A 42 9.29 -11.75 3.29
N PHE A 43 8.40 -12.54 2.70
CA PHE A 43 7.71 -13.61 3.42
C PHE A 43 7.81 -14.98 2.71
N PRO A 44 7.75 -16.10 3.46
CA PRO A 44 7.86 -17.44 2.88
C PRO A 44 6.77 -17.74 1.86
N GLU A 45 7.12 -18.45 0.80
CA GLU A 45 6.18 -18.85 -0.26
C GLU A 45 5.05 -19.76 0.26
N ASP A 46 5.33 -20.57 1.27
CA ASP A 46 4.39 -21.51 1.88
C ASP A 46 3.62 -20.92 3.07
N ALA A 47 3.75 -19.62 3.33
CA ALA A 47 3.04 -18.90 4.38
C ALA A 47 1.89 -18.05 3.84
N ILE A 48 0.93 -17.75 4.71
CA ILE A 48 -0.04 -16.68 4.47
C ILE A 48 0.71 -15.35 4.61
N ALA A 49 0.46 -14.40 3.70
CA ALA A 49 1.08 -13.08 3.77
C ALA A 49 0.82 -12.43 5.15
N PRO A 50 1.87 -12.02 5.88
CA PRO A 50 1.71 -11.39 7.18
C PRO A 50 1.15 -9.98 6.98
N ALA A 51 0.16 -9.58 7.78
CA ALA A 51 -0.32 -8.19 7.88
C ALA A 51 -0.53 -7.46 6.53
N GLY A 52 -1.05 -8.14 5.50
CA GLY A 52 -1.31 -7.53 4.19
C GLY A 52 -0.07 -7.20 3.34
N HIS A 53 1.11 -7.73 3.69
CA HIS A 53 2.39 -7.47 3.00
C HIS A 53 2.27 -7.43 1.48
N GLY A 54 2.63 -6.30 0.90
CA GLY A 54 2.74 -6.09 -0.55
C GLY A 54 1.42 -6.04 -1.30
N ALA A 55 0.27 -6.13 -0.63
CA ALA A 55 -1.04 -6.21 -1.28
C ALA A 55 -1.53 -4.89 -1.85
N ILE A 56 -2.40 -4.99 -2.85
CA ILE A 56 -3.24 -3.90 -3.35
C ILE A 56 -4.52 -3.82 -2.50
N LEU A 57 -4.83 -2.63 -1.99
CA LEU A 57 -5.93 -2.35 -1.07
C LEU A 57 -6.99 -1.51 -1.80
N ALA A 58 -7.97 -2.18 -2.41
CA ALA A 58 -9.04 -1.53 -3.18
C ALA A 58 -10.36 -2.29 -2.97
N PRO A 59 -11.55 -1.65 -3.03
CA PRO A 59 -11.79 -0.26 -3.46
C PRO A 59 -11.74 0.77 -2.32
N TRP A 60 -11.19 0.43 -1.17
CA TRP A 60 -10.75 1.40 -0.17
C TRP A 60 -9.46 0.91 0.50
N PRO A 61 -8.47 1.80 0.71
CA PRO A 61 -7.36 1.50 1.58
C PRO A 61 -7.78 1.70 3.04
N ASN A 62 -6.94 1.19 3.96
CA ASN A 62 -7.13 1.38 5.39
C ASN A 62 -8.56 1.04 5.88
N ARG A 63 -9.09 1.79 6.84
CA ARG A 63 -10.32 1.45 7.59
C ARG A 63 -11.55 2.14 7.03
N LEU A 64 -12.71 1.48 7.13
CA LEU A 64 -14.04 2.10 7.08
C LEU A 64 -14.72 1.90 8.44
N ARG A 65 -15.21 3.00 9.01
CA ARG A 65 -15.87 3.02 10.32
C ARG A 65 -17.07 2.09 10.33
N ASP A 66 -17.09 1.14 11.27
CA ASP A 66 -18.19 0.19 11.50
C ASP A 66 -18.54 -0.68 10.28
N GLY A 67 -17.69 -0.68 9.24
CA GLY A 67 -18.02 -1.22 7.93
C GLY A 67 -19.23 -0.54 7.29
N HIS A 68 -19.60 0.67 7.71
CA HIS A 68 -20.81 1.35 7.27
C HIS A 68 -20.48 2.65 6.55
N TYR A 69 -21.20 2.96 5.48
CA TYR A 69 -21.11 4.24 4.81
C TYR A 69 -22.39 4.58 4.03
N THR A 70 -22.56 5.87 3.75
CA THR A 70 -23.66 6.36 2.90
C THR A 70 -23.08 6.94 1.62
N PHE A 71 -23.52 6.44 0.46
CA PHE A 71 -23.08 6.95 -0.84
C PHE A 71 -24.30 7.20 -1.74
N GLU A 72 -24.34 8.35 -2.40
CA GLU A 72 -25.48 8.82 -3.21
C GLU A 72 -26.86 8.67 -2.52
N GLY A 73 -26.89 8.87 -1.19
CA GLY A 73 -28.11 8.80 -0.37
C GLY A 73 -28.57 7.39 0.00
N GLN A 74 -27.79 6.36 -0.31
CA GLN A 74 -28.04 4.97 0.07
C GLN A 74 -27.02 4.51 1.11
N ASP A 75 -27.50 3.83 2.15
CA ASP A 75 -26.66 3.22 3.18
C ASP A 75 -26.17 1.83 2.76
N TYR A 76 -24.91 1.53 3.08
CA TYR A 76 -24.22 0.29 2.77
C TYR A 76 -23.51 -0.26 4.01
N GLN A 77 -23.50 -1.59 4.14
CA GLN A 77 -22.87 -2.31 5.25
C GLN A 77 -21.97 -3.43 4.75
N LEU A 78 -20.68 -3.31 5.04
CA LEU A 78 -19.61 -4.28 4.82
C LEU A 78 -19.34 -5.10 6.09
N PRO A 79 -18.74 -6.30 5.97
CA PRO A 79 -18.25 -7.04 7.12
C PRO A 79 -17.16 -6.29 7.89
N VAL A 80 -17.21 -6.33 9.22
CA VAL A 80 -16.10 -5.88 10.08
C VAL A 80 -15.00 -6.94 10.04
N THR A 81 -13.88 -6.61 9.42
CA THR A 81 -12.72 -7.51 9.24
C THR A 81 -11.60 -7.23 10.24
N GLU A 82 -11.57 -6.05 10.85
CA GLU A 82 -10.68 -5.71 11.96
C GLU A 82 -11.50 -5.58 13.26
N VAL A 83 -11.76 -6.72 13.90
CA VAL A 83 -12.68 -6.82 15.05
C VAL A 83 -12.25 -5.93 16.22
N ALA A 84 -10.94 -5.84 16.50
CA ALA A 84 -10.43 -5.05 17.62
C ALA A 84 -10.72 -3.55 17.50
N ARG A 85 -10.85 -3.03 16.27
CA ARG A 85 -11.16 -1.62 15.99
C ARG A 85 -12.56 -1.42 15.42
N GLY A 86 -13.32 -2.49 15.23
CA GLY A 86 -14.70 -2.44 14.72
C GLY A 86 -14.80 -1.90 13.29
N THR A 87 -13.81 -2.12 12.45
CA THR A 87 -13.68 -1.50 11.12
C THR A 87 -13.68 -2.55 10.02
N ALA A 88 -14.12 -2.17 8.81
CA ALA A 88 -13.82 -2.92 7.60
C ALA A 88 -12.46 -2.42 7.05
N LEU A 89 -11.49 -3.33 6.95
CA LEU A 89 -10.10 -3.01 6.66
C LEU A 89 -9.69 -3.52 5.28
N HIS A 90 -9.07 -2.64 4.48
CA HIS A 90 -8.29 -2.97 3.28
C HIS A 90 -9.05 -3.57 2.08
N GLY A 91 -10.28 -3.12 1.86
CA GLY A 91 -10.96 -3.39 0.61
C GLY A 91 -11.34 -4.86 0.39
N LEU A 92 -11.50 -5.19 -0.89
CA LEU A 92 -11.93 -6.50 -1.39
C LEU A 92 -10.85 -7.20 -2.21
N ALA A 93 -9.81 -6.48 -2.66
CA ALA A 93 -8.81 -6.99 -3.60
C ALA A 93 -7.69 -7.83 -2.96
N MET A 94 -7.29 -7.52 -1.73
CA MET A 94 -6.11 -8.09 -1.06
C MET A 94 -6.10 -9.63 -1.00
N TRP A 95 -7.26 -10.28 -0.86
CA TRP A 95 -7.35 -11.74 -0.72
C TRP A 95 -7.93 -12.45 -1.95
N GLN A 96 -8.05 -11.76 -3.08
CA GLN A 96 -8.56 -12.33 -4.33
C GLN A 96 -7.43 -12.90 -5.19
N ARG A 97 -7.76 -13.88 -6.02
CA ARG A 97 -6.85 -14.37 -7.07
C ARG A 97 -6.95 -13.45 -8.28
N TRP A 98 -5.81 -12.89 -8.67
CA TRP A 98 -5.68 -12.10 -9.88
C TRP A 98 -5.30 -13.02 -11.05
N SER A 99 -5.82 -12.70 -12.23
CA SER A 99 -5.52 -13.42 -13.46
C SER A 99 -4.25 -12.86 -14.09
N LEU A 100 -3.37 -13.72 -14.57
CA LEU A 100 -2.24 -13.30 -15.40
C LEU A 100 -2.75 -12.81 -16.75
N LEU A 101 -2.46 -11.55 -17.10
CA LEU A 101 -2.80 -10.95 -18.40
C LEU A 101 -1.60 -10.94 -19.33
N ASP A 102 -0.42 -10.58 -18.83
CA ASP A 102 0.83 -10.59 -19.59
C ASP A 102 2.05 -10.78 -18.67
N SER A 103 3.13 -11.33 -19.21
CA SER A 103 4.41 -11.47 -18.49
C SER A 103 5.60 -11.49 -19.43
N THR A 104 6.64 -10.78 -19.05
CA THR A 104 7.98 -10.84 -19.62
C THR A 104 9.00 -11.16 -18.52
N THR A 105 10.30 -11.11 -18.84
CA THR A 105 11.36 -11.32 -17.84
C THR A 105 11.36 -10.25 -16.75
N ASN A 106 10.96 -9.02 -17.05
CA ASN A 106 11.04 -7.87 -16.15
C ASN A 106 9.70 -7.15 -15.96
N GLN A 107 8.59 -7.72 -16.46
CA GLN A 107 7.26 -7.17 -16.26
C GLN A 107 6.22 -8.26 -16.02
N VAL A 108 5.23 -7.98 -15.18
CA VAL A 108 3.99 -8.78 -15.09
C VAL A 108 2.78 -7.86 -15.04
N VAL A 109 1.72 -8.25 -15.72
CA VAL A 109 0.42 -7.55 -15.70
C VAL A 109 -0.64 -8.53 -15.20
N LEU A 110 -1.33 -8.14 -14.13
CA LEU A 110 -2.36 -8.92 -13.47
C LEU A 110 -3.70 -8.19 -13.53
N GLY A 111 -4.80 -8.94 -13.70
CA GLY A 111 -6.16 -8.42 -13.75
C GLY A 111 -7.05 -9.00 -12.66
N LEU A 112 -7.97 -8.20 -12.12
CA LEU A 112 -8.99 -8.63 -11.19
C LEU A 112 -10.33 -7.97 -11.50
N ASP A 113 -11.32 -8.80 -11.84
CA ASP A 113 -12.72 -8.42 -11.76
C ASP A 113 -13.20 -8.56 -10.31
N THR A 114 -13.42 -7.43 -9.64
CA THR A 114 -13.93 -7.46 -8.26
C THR A 114 -15.36 -8.00 -8.23
N ILE A 115 -15.65 -8.88 -7.28
CA ILE A 115 -16.99 -9.45 -7.12
C ILE A 115 -17.83 -8.44 -6.31
N PRO A 116 -19.00 -7.97 -6.82
CA PRO A 116 -19.92 -7.18 -6.02
C PRO A 116 -20.37 -7.95 -4.77
N VAL A 117 -20.38 -7.28 -3.63
CA VAL A 117 -20.78 -7.88 -2.34
C VAL A 117 -21.88 -7.08 -1.67
N GLY A 118 -22.53 -7.68 -0.68
CA GLY A 118 -23.38 -6.93 0.25
C GLY A 118 -22.55 -5.84 0.91
N GLY A 119 -22.93 -4.58 0.70
CA GLY A 119 -22.19 -3.41 1.18
C GLY A 119 -21.25 -2.76 0.17
N TYR A 120 -21.03 -3.34 -1.01
CA TYR A 120 -20.36 -2.68 -2.14
C TYR A 120 -20.85 -3.33 -3.45
N PRO A 121 -21.99 -2.86 -4.02
CA PRO A 121 -22.66 -3.51 -5.15
C PRO A 121 -22.07 -3.15 -6.52
N TRP A 122 -20.89 -2.53 -6.59
CA TRP A 122 -20.23 -2.19 -7.84
C TRP A 122 -19.17 -3.22 -8.20
N GLN A 123 -19.09 -3.57 -9.47
CA GLN A 123 -17.99 -4.29 -10.07
C GLN A 123 -16.98 -3.29 -10.64
N LEU A 124 -15.74 -3.44 -10.22
CA LEU A 124 -14.56 -2.79 -10.80
C LEU A 124 -13.69 -3.82 -11.51
N GLU A 125 -13.18 -3.47 -12.68
CA GLU A 125 -12.06 -4.16 -13.35
C GLU A 125 -10.77 -3.47 -12.92
N LEU A 126 -9.88 -4.20 -12.25
CA LEU A 126 -8.56 -3.72 -11.82
C LEU A 126 -7.48 -4.33 -12.71
N VAL A 127 -6.53 -3.52 -13.16
CA VAL A 127 -5.33 -3.99 -13.88
C VAL A 127 -4.10 -3.43 -13.17
N ALA A 128 -3.20 -4.31 -12.72
CA ALA A 128 -1.97 -3.95 -12.04
C ALA A 128 -0.76 -4.38 -12.87
N ALA A 129 0.06 -3.41 -13.29
CA ALA A 129 1.30 -3.63 -14.01
C ALA A 129 2.50 -3.39 -13.09
N TYR A 130 3.39 -4.37 -13.01
CA TYR A 130 4.65 -4.31 -12.28
C TYR A 130 5.80 -4.37 -13.29
N ALA A 131 6.64 -3.34 -13.33
CA ALA A 131 7.77 -3.25 -14.25
C ALA A 131 9.08 -3.01 -13.48
N LEU A 132 10.04 -3.92 -13.64
CA LEU A 132 11.37 -3.87 -13.03
C LEU A 132 12.38 -3.31 -14.04
N GLU A 133 13.05 -2.22 -13.68
CA GLU A 133 14.13 -1.61 -14.45
C GLU A 133 15.26 -1.19 -13.52
N GLY A 134 16.45 -1.77 -13.71
CA GLY A 134 17.58 -1.54 -12.80
C GLY A 134 17.19 -1.86 -11.36
N THR A 135 17.36 -0.88 -10.46
CA THR A 135 17.08 -1.03 -9.02
C THR A 135 15.67 -0.59 -8.62
N THR A 136 14.77 -0.35 -9.58
CA THR A 136 13.43 0.20 -9.34
C THR A 136 12.33 -0.71 -9.90
N LEU A 137 11.34 -0.98 -9.07
CA LEU A 137 10.07 -1.60 -9.45
C LEU A 137 9.02 -0.49 -9.53
N THR A 138 8.46 -0.25 -10.72
CA THR A 138 7.33 0.66 -10.94
C THR A 138 6.03 -0.12 -10.95
N ILE A 139 5.00 0.42 -10.32
CA ILE A 139 3.67 -0.16 -10.22
C ILE A 139 2.65 0.85 -10.74
N GLU A 140 1.84 0.41 -11.69
CA GLU A 140 0.71 1.16 -12.23
C GLU A 140 -0.57 0.35 -12.00
N VAL A 141 -1.62 0.98 -11.49
CA VAL A 141 -2.92 0.35 -11.28
C VAL A 141 -4.03 1.18 -11.88
N ASP A 142 -4.77 0.56 -12.79
CA ASP A 142 -6.00 1.08 -13.36
C ASP A 142 -7.20 0.41 -12.69
N ALA A 143 -8.22 1.21 -12.38
CA ALA A 143 -9.50 0.74 -11.88
C ALA A 143 -10.63 1.33 -12.71
N THR A 144 -11.33 0.47 -13.45
CA THR A 144 -12.46 0.85 -14.29
C THR A 144 -13.76 0.43 -13.65
N ASN A 145 -14.71 1.36 -13.50
CA ASN A 145 -16.06 1.02 -13.07
C ASN A 145 -16.87 0.44 -14.25
N VAL A 146 -17.15 -0.85 -14.21
CA VAL A 146 -17.91 -1.55 -15.26
C VAL A 146 -19.40 -1.72 -14.90
N SER A 147 -19.85 -1.02 -13.86
CA SER A 147 -21.25 -1.01 -13.41
C SER A 147 -22.03 0.16 -14.03
N ASP A 148 -23.36 0.11 -13.93
CA ASP A 148 -24.26 1.13 -14.51
C ASP A 148 -24.42 2.39 -13.64
N THR A 149 -23.78 2.46 -12.48
CA THR A 149 -23.87 3.59 -11.53
C THR A 149 -22.50 3.97 -10.99
N THR A 150 -22.36 5.21 -10.52
CA THR A 150 -21.11 5.73 -9.93
C THR A 150 -20.68 4.90 -8.73
N ALA A 151 -19.38 4.58 -8.63
CA ALA A 151 -18.81 3.83 -7.51
C ALA A 151 -17.87 4.72 -6.67
N PRO A 152 -17.93 4.67 -5.32
CA PRO A 152 -16.92 5.28 -4.47
C PRO A 152 -15.63 4.45 -4.53
N TYR A 153 -14.50 5.08 -4.75
CA TYR A 153 -13.23 4.39 -4.96
C TYR A 153 -12.05 5.09 -4.27
N GLY A 154 -11.21 4.26 -3.66
CA GLY A 154 -9.87 4.58 -3.24
C GLY A 154 -8.98 3.35 -3.38
N VAL A 155 -7.70 3.58 -3.54
CA VAL A 155 -6.65 2.56 -3.57
C VAL A 155 -5.46 2.95 -2.72
N GLY A 156 -4.83 1.95 -2.13
CA GLY A 156 -3.53 2.05 -1.48
C GLY A 156 -2.75 0.76 -1.61
N PHE A 157 -1.50 0.80 -1.17
CA PHE A 157 -0.55 -0.30 -1.35
C PHE A 157 0.20 -0.53 -0.06
N HIS A 158 0.58 -1.79 0.21
CA HIS A 158 1.13 -2.16 1.51
C HIS A 158 2.59 -2.67 1.47
N PRO A 159 3.54 -2.00 0.80
CA PRO A 159 4.92 -2.46 0.78
C PRO A 159 5.59 -2.28 2.16
N TRP A 160 6.39 -3.25 2.56
CA TRP A 160 7.16 -3.20 3.81
C TRP A 160 8.63 -2.99 3.50
N LEU A 161 9.13 -1.76 3.61
CA LEU A 161 10.53 -1.44 3.37
C LEU A 161 11.43 -2.16 4.39
N SER A 162 12.48 -2.81 3.89
CA SER A 162 13.44 -3.53 4.73
C SER A 162 14.60 -2.62 5.19
N PRO A 163 14.91 -2.58 6.50
CA PRO A 163 16.06 -1.86 7.04
C PRO A 163 17.39 -2.56 6.71
N GLY A 164 17.34 -3.74 6.09
CA GLY A 164 18.50 -4.51 5.68
C GLY A 164 19.07 -5.38 6.77
N PRO A 165 20.41 -5.47 6.91
CA PRO A 165 21.01 -6.31 7.93
C PRO A 165 20.81 -5.78 9.35
N GLY A 166 20.38 -4.51 9.50
CA GLY A 166 20.14 -3.86 10.79
C GLY A 166 18.69 -3.97 11.27
N SER A 167 18.42 -3.45 12.46
CA SER A 167 17.06 -3.34 12.98
C SER A 167 16.35 -2.13 12.39
N LEU A 168 15.01 -2.13 12.44
CA LEU A 168 14.21 -0.96 12.08
C LEU A 168 14.51 0.25 12.99
N ASP A 169 14.83 0.01 14.26
CA ASP A 169 15.12 1.05 15.24
C ASP A 169 16.40 1.83 14.90
N ASP A 170 17.38 1.16 14.29
CA ASP A 170 18.65 1.76 13.87
C ASP A 170 18.56 2.45 12.49
N ALA A 171 17.47 2.23 11.75
CA ALA A 171 17.29 2.80 10.43
C ALA A 171 16.97 4.29 10.51
N THR A 172 17.39 5.04 9.48
CA THR A 172 17.09 6.46 9.32
C THR A 172 15.90 6.63 8.39
N LEU A 173 14.86 7.34 8.84
CA LEU A 173 13.65 7.61 8.07
C LEU A 173 13.64 9.06 7.60
N ARG A 174 13.24 9.26 6.35
CA ARG A 174 12.80 10.53 5.79
C ARG A 174 11.43 10.37 5.11
N LEU A 175 10.56 11.34 5.31
CA LEU A 175 9.20 11.39 4.78
C LEU A 175 8.91 12.77 4.18
N ASP A 176 8.57 12.81 2.90
CA ASP A 176 8.27 14.06 2.20
C ASP A 176 6.77 14.41 2.31
N ALA A 177 6.31 14.76 3.52
CA ALA A 177 4.93 15.21 3.81
C ALA A 177 4.91 16.29 4.90
N ALA A 178 3.87 17.14 4.93
CA ALA A 178 3.80 18.29 5.83
C ALA A 178 2.59 18.30 6.79
N GLY A 179 1.58 17.47 6.53
CA GLY A 179 0.39 17.31 7.38
C GLY A 179 0.34 15.94 8.04
N TRP A 180 -0.17 15.89 9.27
CA TRP A 180 -0.42 14.65 10.02
C TRP A 180 -1.91 14.51 10.30
N VAL A 181 -2.45 13.32 10.03
CA VAL A 181 -3.86 13.00 10.25
C VAL A 181 -4.04 12.56 11.70
N THR A 182 -4.77 13.34 12.50
CA THR A 182 -5.14 12.96 13.86
C THR A 182 -6.19 11.86 13.84
N THR A 183 -6.10 10.86 14.73
CA THR A 183 -7.07 9.78 14.82
C THR A 183 -7.75 9.66 16.19
N ASP A 184 -8.90 8.99 16.23
CA ASP A 184 -9.50 8.50 17.48
C ASP A 184 -8.78 7.22 17.98
N ASP A 185 -9.28 6.63 19.07
CA ASP A 185 -8.74 5.41 19.68
C ASP A 185 -8.88 4.16 18.79
N ARG A 186 -9.68 4.23 17.72
CA ARG A 186 -9.86 3.18 16.71
C ARG A 186 -9.01 3.45 15.47
N LEU A 187 -8.10 4.43 15.52
CA LEU A 187 -7.28 4.88 14.40
C LEU A 187 -8.11 5.37 13.20
N LEU A 188 -9.29 5.96 13.46
CA LEU A 188 -10.10 6.60 12.43
C LEU A 188 -9.82 8.11 12.41
N PRO A 189 -9.70 8.75 11.23
CA PRO A 189 -9.37 10.18 11.14
C PRO A 189 -10.37 11.09 11.85
N THR A 190 -9.85 12.13 12.48
CA THR A 190 -10.60 13.18 13.19
C THR A 190 -10.24 14.59 12.74
N GLY A 191 -9.19 14.73 11.91
CA GLY A 191 -8.72 16.01 11.39
C GLY A 191 -7.28 15.92 10.85
N VAL A 192 -6.76 17.07 10.42
CA VAL A 192 -5.38 17.25 9.96
C VAL A 192 -4.76 18.41 10.73
N VAL A 193 -3.56 18.20 11.25
CA VAL A 193 -2.77 19.22 11.99
C VAL A 193 -1.31 19.19 11.55
N PRO A 194 -0.50 20.21 11.88
CA PRO A 194 0.94 20.16 11.66
C PRO A 194 1.58 18.94 12.36
N ILE A 195 2.58 18.35 11.71
CA ILE A 195 3.24 17.14 12.20
C ILE A 195 3.90 17.40 13.58
N PRO A 196 3.58 16.62 14.63
CA PRO A 196 4.27 16.69 15.91
C PRO A 196 5.76 16.34 15.77
N GLU A 197 6.64 16.95 16.57
CA GLU A 197 8.10 16.73 16.51
C GLU A 197 8.49 15.23 16.55
N LYS A 198 7.79 14.42 17.36
CA LYS A 198 8.01 12.96 17.45
C LYS A 198 7.78 12.21 16.13
N PHE A 199 6.92 12.73 15.25
CA PHE A 199 6.57 12.12 13.97
C PHE A 199 7.11 12.91 12.78
N ASP A 200 7.86 13.98 13.03
CA ASP A 200 8.44 14.81 11.99
C ASP A 200 9.72 14.15 11.47
N PHE A 201 9.61 13.58 10.27
CA PHE A 201 10.70 12.98 9.50
C PHE A 201 10.96 13.73 8.19
N ARG A 202 10.52 15.00 8.07
CA ARG A 202 10.85 15.83 6.90
C ARG A 202 12.35 16.06 6.75
N VAL A 203 13.05 16.07 7.89
CA VAL A 203 14.51 15.94 7.98
C VAL A 203 14.82 14.53 8.43
N GLU A 204 15.75 13.88 7.73
CA GLU A 204 16.14 12.50 8.03
C GLU A 204 16.65 12.35 9.46
N ARG A 205 16.19 11.31 10.16
CA ARG A 205 16.70 10.94 11.48
C ARG A 205 16.44 9.46 11.77
N VAL A 206 17.18 8.94 12.74
CA VAL A 206 16.98 7.58 13.26
C VAL A 206 15.54 7.42 13.76
N LEU A 207 14.90 6.30 13.38
CA LEU A 207 13.53 5.99 13.77
C LEU A 207 13.44 5.69 15.28
N GLY A 208 14.38 4.93 15.82
CA GLY A 208 14.41 4.54 17.23
C GLY A 208 13.17 3.73 17.61
N ASP A 209 12.65 3.97 18.81
CA ASP A 209 11.42 3.36 19.34
C ASP A 209 10.14 4.09 18.90
N THR A 210 10.21 4.90 17.84
CA THR A 210 9.01 5.58 17.32
C THR A 210 8.02 4.52 16.83
N ASP A 211 6.87 4.48 17.51
CA ASP A 211 5.68 3.73 17.15
C ASP A 211 4.84 4.59 16.20
N LEU A 212 4.68 4.10 14.96
CA LEU A 212 3.92 4.71 13.88
C LEU A 212 2.81 3.75 13.45
N ASP A 213 1.60 4.28 13.30
CA ASP A 213 0.49 3.72 12.53
C ASP A 213 -0.35 4.91 12.03
N ASP A 214 0.31 5.80 11.29
CA ASP A 214 -0.10 7.19 11.09
C ASP A 214 -0.21 7.56 9.60
N ALA A 215 -1.22 8.34 9.27
CA ALA A 215 -1.39 8.91 7.93
C ALA A 215 -0.80 10.33 7.85
N PHE A 216 -0.16 10.62 6.73
CA PHE A 216 0.46 11.88 6.40
C PHE A 216 -0.07 12.38 5.06
N VAL A 217 -0.40 13.66 5.02
CA VAL A 217 -0.94 14.36 3.85
C VAL A 217 -0.10 15.61 3.57
N ASP A 218 -0.53 16.43 2.61
CA ASP A 218 0.20 17.60 2.15
C ASP A 218 1.62 17.22 1.71
N VAL A 219 1.68 16.25 0.80
CA VAL A 219 2.94 15.66 0.31
C VAL A 219 3.80 16.70 -0.39
N VAL A 220 5.10 16.64 -0.13
CA VAL A 220 6.09 17.53 -0.70
C VAL A 220 6.75 16.82 -1.87
N ARG A 221 6.61 17.40 -3.06
CA ARG A 221 7.15 16.82 -4.29
C ARG A 221 8.52 17.42 -4.61
N ASP A 222 9.41 16.59 -5.12
CA ASP A 222 10.70 17.02 -5.66
C ASP A 222 10.56 17.63 -7.07
N GLU A 223 11.70 17.89 -7.72
CA GLU A 223 11.76 18.48 -9.07
C GLU A 223 11.19 17.57 -10.15
N ASP A 224 11.15 16.25 -9.91
CA ASP A 224 10.57 15.24 -10.80
C ASP A 224 9.07 15.02 -10.53
N GLY A 225 8.48 15.77 -9.58
CA GLY A 225 7.07 15.66 -9.20
C GLY A 225 6.78 14.49 -8.25
N LEU A 226 7.80 13.87 -7.69
CA LEU A 226 7.67 12.67 -6.85
C LEU A 226 7.69 13.03 -5.36
N ALA A 227 6.81 12.40 -4.58
CA ALA A 227 6.87 12.41 -3.13
C ALA A 227 7.40 11.06 -2.64
N TRP A 228 8.18 11.05 -1.54
CA TRP A 228 8.93 9.87 -1.13
C TRP A 228 8.83 9.53 0.36
N ILE A 229 8.95 8.23 0.63
CA ILE A 229 9.35 7.65 1.92
C ILE A 229 10.69 6.98 1.71
N ARG A 230 11.71 7.32 2.51
CA ARG A 230 13.07 6.78 2.40
C ARG A 230 13.51 6.18 3.72
N LEU A 231 13.89 4.91 3.69
CA LEU A 231 14.40 4.15 4.83
C LEU A 231 15.84 3.73 4.56
N THR A 232 16.78 4.42 5.19
CA THR A 232 18.21 4.14 5.08
C THR A 232 18.64 3.17 6.17
N GLY A 233 19.15 2.00 5.77
CA GLY A 233 19.67 0.98 6.66
C GLY A 233 21.05 1.31 7.23
N THR A 234 21.50 0.52 8.20
CA THR A 234 22.85 0.66 8.78
C THR A 234 23.99 0.32 7.81
N ASP A 235 23.65 -0.28 6.68
CA ASP A 235 24.56 -0.51 5.54
C ASP A 235 24.73 0.72 4.65
N GLY A 236 24.04 1.82 4.95
CA GLY A 236 24.07 3.07 4.20
C GLY A 236 23.27 3.06 2.90
N ARG A 237 22.53 1.98 2.61
CA ARG A 237 21.67 1.86 1.43
C ARG A 237 20.24 2.25 1.78
N THR A 238 19.51 2.81 0.82
CA THR A 238 18.17 3.34 1.08
C THR A 238 17.11 2.58 0.29
N ALA A 239 16.23 1.86 1.00
CA ALA A 239 15.00 1.36 0.42
C ALA A 239 13.97 2.49 0.43
N ALA A 240 13.31 2.75 -0.69
CA ALA A 240 12.45 3.91 -0.84
C ALA A 240 11.18 3.58 -1.60
N VAL A 241 10.07 4.22 -1.19
CA VAL A 241 8.81 4.28 -1.93
C VAL A 241 8.67 5.69 -2.48
N TRP A 242 8.20 5.81 -3.72
CA TRP A 242 7.77 7.07 -4.31
C TRP A 242 6.36 6.96 -4.88
N MET A 243 5.65 8.07 -4.95
CA MET A 243 4.41 8.20 -5.72
C MET A 243 4.39 9.49 -6.53
N ASP A 244 3.73 9.46 -7.68
CA ASP A 244 3.53 10.66 -8.52
C ASP A 244 2.27 11.43 -8.12
N ASP A 245 1.78 12.32 -8.99
CA ASP A 245 0.66 13.22 -8.71
C ASP A 245 -0.73 12.55 -8.74
N SER A 246 -0.79 11.25 -9.08
CA SER A 246 -2.00 10.44 -8.98
C SER A 246 -2.42 10.12 -7.54
N MET A 247 -1.52 10.29 -6.57
CA MET A 247 -1.74 10.02 -5.15
C MET A 247 -1.09 11.09 -4.27
N ASP A 248 -1.67 11.36 -3.11
CA ASP A 248 -1.24 12.49 -2.26
C ASP A 248 -1.25 12.18 -0.75
N THR A 249 -1.39 10.90 -0.39
CA THR A 249 -1.45 10.43 0.99
C THR A 249 -0.44 9.31 1.22
N PHE A 250 0.28 9.38 2.33
CA PHE A 250 1.08 8.26 2.83
C PHE A 250 0.47 7.71 4.12
N GLN A 251 0.44 6.39 4.28
CA GLN A 251 0.32 5.73 5.59
C GLN A 251 1.68 5.13 5.96
N VAL A 252 2.11 5.29 7.20
CA VAL A 252 3.37 4.74 7.69
C VAL A 252 3.10 3.93 8.95
N CYS A 253 3.49 2.66 8.93
CA CYS A 253 3.34 1.78 10.09
C CYS A 253 4.65 1.05 10.40
N SER A 254 5.13 1.17 11.65
CA SER A 254 6.34 0.49 12.12
C SER A 254 6.08 -0.96 12.58
N GLY A 255 4.83 -1.41 12.51
CA GLY A 255 4.46 -2.80 12.73
C GLY A 255 4.45 -3.23 14.20
N ASP A 256 4.39 -2.30 15.15
CA ASP A 256 4.41 -2.59 16.59
C ASP A 256 3.22 -3.45 17.05
N HIS A 257 2.05 -3.20 16.46
CA HIS A 257 0.76 -3.75 16.90
C HIS A 257 0.22 -4.86 15.99
N ILE A 258 1.00 -5.35 15.02
CA ILE A 258 0.51 -6.38 14.10
C ILE A 258 0.34 -7.74 14.80
N GLY A 259 -0.62 -8.52 14.30
CA GLY A 259 -0.90 -9.87 14.80
C GLY A 259 0.16 -10.91 14.40
N ALA A 260 0.89 -10.66 13.31
CA ALA A 260 2.02 -11.49 12.89
C ALA A 260 3.25 -11.14 13.76
N VAL A 261 3.32 -11.73 14.95
CA VAL A 261 4.30 -11.37 15.99
C VAL A 261 5.75 -11.43 15.51
N ASP A 262 6.09 -12.42 14.67
CA ASP A 262 7.45 -12.59 14.12
C ASP A 262 7.85 -11.49 13.12
N TYR A 263 6.88 -10.70 12.65
CA TYR A 263 7.08 -9.59 11.72
C TYR A 263 7.03 -8.21 12.40
N ARG A 264 6.80 -8.15 13.72
CA ARG A 264 6.75 -6.88 14.43
C ARG A 264 8.08 -6.15 14.30
N ARG A 265 8.02 -4.92 13.79
CA ARG A 265 9.20 -4.07 13.49
C ARG A 265 10.24 -4.74 12.60
N ALA A 266 9.87 -5.74 11.80
CA ALA A 266 10.77 -6.36 10.81
C ALA A 266 11.11 -5.40 9.66
N GLY A 267 10.26 -4.40 9.43
CA GLY A 267 10.46 -3.29 8.51
C GLY A 267 9.37 -2.24 8.66
N LEU A 268 9.34 -1.28 7.74
CA LEU A 268 8.41 -0.17 7.77
C LEU A 268 7.36 -0.34 6.66
N ALA A 269 6.09 -0.49 7.00
CA ALA A 269 5.02 -0.35 6.01
C ALA A 269 5.00 1.11 5.54
N ALA A 270 5.26 1.32 4.25
CA ALA A 270 5.42 2.63 3.63
C ALA A 270 4.41 2.76 2.49
N GLU A 271 3.18 3.13 2.84
CA GLU A 271 1.99 2.90 2.03
C GLU A 271 1.61 4.17 1.24
N PRO A 272 1.83 4.22 -0.09
CA PRO A 272 1.22 5.26 -0.91
C PRO A 272 -0.28 4.97 -1.05
N MET A 273 -1.11 6.00 -0.90
CA MET A 273 -2.56 5.91 -0.96
C MET A 273 -3.15 7.09 -1.72
N SER A 274 -4.23 6.83 -2.44
CA SER A 274 -5.05 7.86 -3.10
C SER A 274 -5.99 8.58 -2.15
N CYS A 275 -6.28 8.03 -0.97
CA CYS A 275 -7.14 8.65 0.03
C CYS A 275 -6.80 8.17 1.45
N VAL A 276 -7.28 8.92 2.45
CA VAL A 276 -7.14 8.59 3.86
C VAL A 276 -8.14 7.51 4.31
N ALA A 277 -7.95 6.97 5.51
CA ALA A 277 -8.94 6.09 6.13
C ALA A 277 -10.32 6.77 6.24
N ASP A 278 -11.38 5.97 6.17
CA ASP A 278 -12.79 6.38 6.26
C ASP A 278 -13.24 7.33 5.14
N ALA A 279 -12.50 7.40 4.02
CA ALA A 279 -12.80 8.27 2.88
C ALA A 279 -14.21 8.11 2.31
N PHE A 280 -14.82 6.91 2.39
CA PHE A 280 -16.19 6.71 1.92
C PHE A 280 -17.22 7.50 2.75
N ASN A 281 -16.90 7.79 4.02
CA ASN A 281 -17.73 8.60 4.91
C ASN A 281 -17.34 10.08 4.91
N SER A 282 -16.03 10.37 4.89
CA SER A 282 -15.53 11.75 4.95
C SER A 282 -15.58 12.47 3.60
N GLY A 283 -15.54 11.72 2.49
CA GLY A 283 -15.34 12.24 1.14
C GLY A 283 -13.91 12.77 0.89
N ASP A 284 -13.01 12.66 1.86
CA ASP A 284 -11.65 13.20 1.75
C ASP A 284 -10.84 12.38 0.74
N ARG A 285 -10.51 13.02 -0.41
CA ARG A 285 -9.82 12.43 -1.56
C ARG A 285 -10.51 11.20 -2.16
N LEU A 286 -11.80 11.02 -1.88
CA LEU A 286 -12.57 9.94 -2.45
C LEU A 286 -12.76 10.16 -3.96
N VAL A 287 -12.44 9.16 -4.77
CA VAL A 287 -12.76 9.17 -6.20
C VAL A 287 -14.19 8.68 -6.38
N SER A 288 -14.98 9.40 -7.16
CA SER A 288 -16.30 8.95 -7.61
C SER A 288 -16.19 8.51 -9.06
N LEU A 289 -16.09 7.20 -9.30
CA LEU A 289 -15.90 6.63 -10.64
C LEU A 289 -17.25 6.48 -11.35
N ALA A 290 -17.50 7.29 -12.39
CA ALA A 290 -18.68 7.14 -13.23
C ALA A 290 -18.65 5.81 -14.04
N PRO A 291 -19.80 5.35 -14.57
CA PRO A 291 -19.84 4.18 -15.45
C PRO A 291 -18.86 4.31 -16.63
N GLY A 292 -17.96 3.34 -16.76
CA GLY A 292 -16.91 3.30 -17.79
C GLY A 292 -15.71 4.22 -17.54
N GLU A 293 -15.68 4.96 -16.41
CA GLU A 293 -14.54 5.77 -16.03
C GLU A 293 -13.44 4.92 -15.40
N THR A 294 -12.19 5.32 -15.65
CA THR A 294 -10.99 4.69 -15.12
C THR A 294 -10.22 5.69 -14.26
N ALA A 295 -9.86 5.28 -13.04
CA ALA A 295 -8.81 5.94 -12.26
C ALA A 295 -7.50 5.17 -12.39
N SER A 296 -6.42 5.90 -12.64
CA SER A 296 -5.07 5.36 -12.78
C SER A 296 -4.16 5.93 -11.70
N VAL A 297 -3.39 5.07 -11.05
CA VAL A 297 -2.36 5.48 -10.08
C VAL A 297 -1.01 4.89 -10.42
N ARG A 298 0.06 5.62 -10.08
CA ARG A 298 1.43 5.21 -10.37
C ARG A 298 2.37 5.55 -9.22
N TRP A 299 3.19 4.57 -8.86
CA TRP A 299 4.15 4.65 -7.78
C TRP A 299 5.28 3.65 -8.01
N GLY A 300 6.28 3.64 -7.14
CA GLY A 300 7.32 2.63 -7.23
C GLY A 300 8.14 2.47 -5.96
N ILE A 301 9.01 1.46 -6.02
CA ILE A 301 9.94 1.08 -4.95
C ILE A 301 11.34 0.98 -5.55
N SER A 302 12.33 1.52 -4.86
CA SER A 302 13.71 1.55 -5.33
C SER A 302 14.69 1.21 -4.22
N LEU A 303 15.83 0.63 -4.58
CA LEU A 303 17.06 0.73 -3.79
C LEU A 303 17.92 1.88 -4.35
N LEU A 304 18.13 2.92 -3.55
CA LEU A 304 18.93 4.12 -3.87
C LEU A 304 20.37 4.00 -3.34
#